data_AF-A0A921RPX6-F1
#
_entry.id   AF-A0A921RPX6-F1
#
_cell.length_a   1.000
_cell.length_b   1.000
_cell.length_c   1.000
_cell.angle_alpha   90.00
_cell.angle_beta   90.00
_cell.angle_gamma   90.00
#
_symmetry.space_group_name_H-M   'P 1'
#
loop_
_entity.id
_entity.type
_entity.pdbx_description
1 polymer ?
#
loop_
_entity_poly.entity_id
_entity_poly.type
_entity_poly.pdbx_seq_one_letter_code
_entity_poly.pdbx_strand_id
1 'polypeptide(L)'
;MASISGAAAPPSSAACRLRLLPRHLLLRPSHLRLLRAPHSIADLSRSSSSNSAPTPAQPLPENGSGVRAVEKDPIKLWERYVEWLYQHKELGLFVDVSRMGFTDDFLQQMEPRMQQAFAAMRELEKGAIANPDEGRMVGHYWLRDPALAPNSFLRNKIETALDSILAFSQDVVSGKIQSPAGRFTSILSIGIGGSALGPQFVAEALAPDNPPLKIRFIDNTDPAGIDHQIAQLGPELATTLVIVISKSGGTPETRNGLLEVQKAFRDAGLQFSKQGVAITQENSLLDNTARIEGWLARFPMFDWVGGRTSEMSAVGLLPAALQGIDIKEMLAGAALMDEETRTTVVKENPAALLALCWYWATEGIGKKDMVVLPYKDSLLLLSRYLQQLVMESLGKEFDLDGNRVNQGLTVYGNKGSTDQHAYIQQLREGVHNFFVTFIEVLRDRPPGHDWELEPGVTCGDYLFGMLQGTRSALYANDRESISVTVQEVTPRAVGALVALYERAVGIYASLVNINAYHQPGVEAGKKAAGEVLALQKRVLTVLNEATCENPGEPLSIDEIADRCHCPEDIEMIYKIIQHMAANDRALIAEGSCGSPRSVKVYLGECNVDEDMQAA
;
A
#
# COMPACT_ATOMS: atom_id res chain seq x y z
N MET A 1 -48.23 69.99 -0.06
CA MET A 1 -47.02 69.83 -0.90
C MET A 1 -46.66 68.35 -0.75
N ALA A 2 -47.06 67.44 -1.64
CA ALA A 2 -46.55 67.20 -3.01
C ALA A 2 -45.06 66.77 -2.99
N SER A 3 -44.61 65.63 -3.55
CA SER A 3 -45.26 64.60 -4.40
C SER A 3 -44.47 63.27 -4.48
N ILE A 4 -45.16 62.14 -4.78
CA ILE A 4 -44.91 61.04 -5.77
C ILE A 4 -43.43 60.80 -6.24
N SER A 5 -42.84 59.60 -6.38
CA SER A 5 -43.22 58.14 -6.34
C SER A 5 -42.07 57.29 -5.67
N GLY A 6 -41.96 55.95 -5.65
CA GLY A 6 -42.78 54.79 -6.06
C GLY A 6 -42.15 53.88 -7.16
N ALA A 7 -41.52 52.75 -6.79
CA ALA A 7 -41.19 51.58 -7.64
C ALA A 7 -40.76 50.36 -6.79
N ALA A 8 -40.91 49.13 -7.31
CA ALA A 8 -40.77 47.87 -6.55
C ALA A 8 -39.39 47.17 -6.69
N ALA A 9 -39.08 46.28 -5.74
CA ALA A 9 -37.94 45.36 -5.79
C ALA A 9 -38.41 43.91 -6.04
N PRO A 10 -37.69 43.11 -6.85
CA PRO A 10 -37.91 41.67 -6.96
C PRO A 10 -37.26 40.91 -5.78
N PRO A 11 -37.73 39.69 -5.46
CA PRO A 11 -37.19 38.91 -4.34
C PRO A 11 -35.81 38.34 -4.65
N SER A 12 -34.90 38.40 -3.68
CA SER A 12 -33.58 37.79 -3.76
C SER A 12 -33.66 36.26 -3.65
N SER A 13 -33.17 35.54 -4.66
CA SER A 13 -32.89 34.12 -4.53
C SER A 13 -31.72 33.91 -3.56
N ALA A 14 -31.99 33.22 -2.45
CA ALA A 14 -30.97 32.88 -1.47
C ALA A 14 -30.16 31.66 -1.96
N ALA A 15 -29.22 31.90 -2.89
CA ALA A 15 -28.25 30.90 -3.30
C ALA A 15 -27.47 30.42 -2.06
N CYS A 16 -27.60 29.14 -1.73
CA CYS A 16 -27.01 28.53 -0.53
C CYS A 16 -25.49 28.34 -0.67
N ARG A 17 -24.73 29.44 -0.62
CA ARG A 17 -23.27 29.38 -0.48
C ARG A 17 -22.93 28.92 0.94
N LEU A 18 -22.36 27.72 1.07
CA LEU A 18 -21.82 27.21 2.33
C LEU A 18 -20.72 28.15 2.87
N ARG A 19 -21.09 29.03 3.81
CA ARG A 19 -20.13 29.72 4.68
C ARG A 19 -19.94 28.90 5.95
N LEU A 20 -18.86 28.12 5.99
CA LEU A 20 -18.35 27.57 7.24
C LEU A 20 -17.78 28.71 8.10
N LEU A 21 -18.30 28.87 9.32
CA LEU A 21 -17.75 29.74 10.37
C LEU A 21 -17.70 28.98 11.71
N PRO A 22 -16.81 29.38 12.64
CA PRO A 22 -16.06 28.39 13.42
C PRO A 22 -16.70 27.91 14.74
N ARG A 23 -16.17 26.78 15.24
CA ARG A 23 -16.47 26.18 16.55
C ARG A 23 -16.31 27.17 17.71
N HIS A 24 -17.25 27.16 18.66
CA HIS A 24 -16.97 27.25 20.10
C HIS A 24 -18.23 26.97 20.96
N LEU A 25 -18.07 26.17 22.04
CA LEU A 25 -18.96 26.05 23.24
C LEU A 25 -20.37 25.44 22.99
N LEU A 26 -21.00 24.63 23.87
CA LEU A 26 -20.64 24.07 25.18
C LEU A 26 -21.46 22.77 25.49
N LEU A 27 -20.99 22.04 26.51
CA LEU A 27 -21.60 20.91 27.25
C LEU A 27 -23.04 21.23 27.77
N ARG A 28 -23.97 20.33 28.19
CA ARG A 28 -23.91 18.97 28.81
C ARG A 28 -25.31 18.25 28.71
N PRO A 29 -25.74 17.20 29.48
CA PRO A 29 -26.48 16.07 28.89
C PRO A 29 -27.89 15.77 29.47
N SER A 30 -28.65 14.86 28.84
CA SER A 30 -29.80 14.22 29.50
C SER A 30 -30.16 12.83 28.94
N HIS A 31 -30.14 11.85 29.85
CA HIS A 31 -30.79 10.52 29.87
C HIS A 31 -31.59 10.01 28.67
N LEU A 32 -31.35 8.75 28.29
CA LEU A 32 -32.39 7.81 27.87
C LEU A 32 -32.07 6.37 28.30
N ARG A 33 -33.12 5.56 28.46
CA ARG A 33 -33.13 4.32 29.25
C ARG A 33 -32.77 3.07 28.44
N LEU A 34 -32.13 2.10 29.08
CA LEU A 34 -32.06 0.72 28.60
C LEU A 34 -33.45 0.08 28.54
N LEU A 35 -33.72 -0.66 27.46
CA LEU A 35 -34.74 -1.69 27.39
C LEU A 35 -34.10 -3.00 26.88
N ARG A 36 -34.31 -4.08 27.62
CA ARG A 36 -34.01 -5.48 27.26
C ARG A 36 -35.34 -6.19 27.00
N ALA A 37 -35.40 -7.11 26.02
CA ALA A 37 -36.11 -8.41 26.04
C ALA A 37 -35.87 -9.15 24.66
N PRO A 38 -36.36 -10.40 24.41
CA PRO A 38 -35.43 -11.54 24.38
C PRO A 38 -35.70 -12.64 23.30
N HIS A 39 -34.92 -13.73 23.33
CA HIS A 39 -35.18 -15.09 22.77
C HIS A 39 -35.40 -15.25 21.24
N SER A 40 -34.58 -16.02 20.50
CA SER A 40 -34.36 -17.49 20.50
C SER A 40 -35.48 -18.32 19.84
N ILE A 41 -35.22 -18.84 18.63
CA ILE A 41 -35.90 -20.00 18.00
C ILE A 41 -34.81 -20.87 17.33
N ALA A 42 -35.01 -22.19 17.35
CA ALA A 42 -34.04 -23.21 16.93
C ALA A 42 -34.45 -23.97 15.65
N ASP A 43 -33.46 -24.71 15.11
CA ASP A 43 -33.52 -25.94 14.31
C ASP A 43 -34.46 -26.08 13.10
N LEU A 44 -33.85 -26.32 11.94
CA LEU A 44 -34.37 -27.23 10.91
C LEU A 44 -33.24 -28.07 10.30
N SER A 45 -33.18 -29.34 10.68
CA SER A 45 -32.26 -30.34 10.14
C SER A 45 -32.73 -30.91 8.80
N ARG A 46 -31.82 -31.12 7.84
CA ARG A 46 -32.00 -32.08 6.73
C ARG A 46 -30.71 -32.84 6.45
N SER A 47 -30.86 -34.13 6.16
CA SER A 47 -29.79 -35.11 5.94
C SER A 47 -29.82 -35.65 4.50
N SER A 48 -28.65 -35.87 3.88
CA SER A 48 -28.49 -36.84 2.79
C SER A 48 -27.01 -37.17 2.46
N SER A 49 -26.62 -38.41 2.78
CA SER A 49 -25.70 -39.30 2.02
C SER A 49 -24.47 -38.75 1.28
N SER A 50 -23.30 -38.99 1.89
CA SER A 50 -22.12 -39.68 1.32
C SER A 50 -21.81 -39.61 -0.19
N ASN A 51 -20.63 -39.09 -0.51
CA ASN A 51 -19.71 -39.69 -1.48
C ASN A 51 -18.25 -39.39 -1.06
N SER A 52 -17.34 -40.35 -1.26
CA SER A 52 -15.96 -40.26 -0.78
C SER A 52 -15.04 -39.56 -1.79
N ALA A 53 -14.46 -38.44 -1.39
CA ALA A 53 -13.41 -37.68 -2.05
C ALA A 53 -12.30 -37.37 -1.02
N PRO A 54 -11.05 -37.09 -1.44
CA PRO A 54 -9.93 -36.89 -0.51
C PRO A 54 -10.14 -35.66 0.39
N THR A 55 -9.67 -35.76 1.63
CA THR A 55 -9.99 -34.81 2.70
C THR A 55 -9.32 -33.45 2.45
N PRO A 56 -10.05 -32.32 2.54
CA PRO A 56 -9.44 -30.99 2.51
C PRO A 56 -8.52 -30.79 3.71
N ALA A 57 -7.59 -29.83 3.62
CA ALA A 57 -6.64 -29.52 4.69
C ALA A 57 -7.37 -29.09 5.98
N GLN A 58 -7.57 -30.05 6.90
CA GLN A 58 -8.11 -29.73 8.22
C GLN A 58 -7.12 -28.85 9.00
N PRO A 59 -7.62 -27.96 9.87
CA PRO A 59 -6.81 -27.43 10.96
C PRO A 59 -6.19 -28.59 11.73
N LEU A 60 -4.97 -28.39 12.26
CA LEU A 60 -4.44 -29.32 13.26
C LEU A 60 -5.47 -29.46 14.39
N PRO A 61 -5.68 -30.68 14.94
CA PRO A 61 -6.67 -30.88 16.00
C PRO A 61 -6.41 -29.92 17.16
N GLU A 62 -7.47 -29.48 17.85
CA GLU A 62 -7.36 -28.51 18.94
C GLU A 62 -6.24 -28.91 19.92
N ASN A 63 -5.15 -28.13 19.94
CA ASN A 63 -4.04 -28.33 20.87
C ASN A 63 -4.61 -28.36 22.30
N GLY A 64 -4.58 -29.53 22.92
CA GLY A 64 -5.42 -29.84 24.07
C GLY A 64 -5.10 -28.99 25.30
N SER A 65 -5.89 -27.94 25.55
CA SER A 65 -6.02 -27.16 26.80
C SER A 65 -4.75 -26.55 27.43
N GLY A 66 -3.57 -26.80 26.89
CA GLY A 66 -2.34 -26.10 27.24
C GLY A 66 -2.43 -24.67 26.73
N VAL A 67 -2.49 -23.71 27.66
CA VAL A 67 -2.47 -22.28 27.33
C VAL A 67 -1.25 -21.99 26.47
N ARG A 68 -1.46 -21.35 25.30
CA ARG A 68 -0.38 -20.82 24.44
C ARG A 68 0.34 -19.68 25.16
N ALA A 69 1.15 -20.03 26.14
CA ALA A 69 1.90 -19.11 26.99
C ALA A 69 3.33 -18.96 26.47
N VAL A 70 3.85 -17.74 26.54
CA VAL A 70 5.30 -17.50 26.38
C VAL A 70 6.04 -18.08 27.59
N GLU A 71 7.20 -18.71 27.38
CA GLU A 71 8.05 -19.20 28.49
C GLU A 71 8.36 -18.04 29.43
N LYS A 72 8.22 -18.24 30.75
CA LYS A 72 8.36 -17.24 31.80
C LYS A 72 9.60 -17.41 32.66
N ASP A 73 10.18 -18.62 32.70
CA ASP A 73 11.43 -18.87 33.39
C ASP A 73 12.58 -18.14 32.67
N PRO A 74 13.34 -17.24 33.34
CA PRO A 74 14.39 -16.46 32.68
C PRO A 74 15.55 -17.30 32.13
N ILE A 75 15.85 -18.46 32.73
CA ILE A 75 16.93 -19.34 32.29
C ILE A 75 16.48 -20.08 31.03
N LYS A 76 15.27 -20.65 31.04
CA LYS A 76 14.71 -21.31 29.84
C LYS A 76 14.44 -20.34 28.69
N LEU A 77 14.04 -19.10 28.98
CA LEU A 77 13.90 -18.07 27.95
C LEU A 77 15.26 -17.72 27.34
N TRP A 78 16.33 -17.68 28.15
CA TRP A 78 17.69 -17.51 27.63
C TRP A 78 18.16 -18.71 26.80
N GLU A 79 17.87 -19.94 27.22
CA GLU A 79 18.12 -21.16 26.44
C GLU A 79 17.38 -21.10 25.09
N ARG A 80 16.09 -20.75 25.08
CA ARG A 80 15.32 -20.50 23.84
C ARG A 80 15.92 -19.38 22.99
N TYR A 81 16.41 -18.30 23.60
CA TYR A 81 17.06 -17.22 22.87
C TYR A 81 18.35 -17.67 22.18
N VAL A 82 19.21 -18.42 22.89
CA VAL A 82 20.43 -18.99 22.31
C VAL A 82 20.12 -20.02 21.20
N GLU A 83 19.04 -20.79 21.35
CA GLU A 83 18.64 -21.82 20.39
C GLU A 83 17.94 -21.26 19.13
N TRP A 84 17.18 -20.17 19.26
CA TRP A 84 16.28 -19.65 18.22
C TRP A 84 16.63 -18.23 17.72
N LEU A 85 17.78 -17.69 18.12
CA LEU A 85 18.36 -16.50 17.50
C LEU A 85 19.05 -16.86 16.18
N TYR A 86 18.47 -16.45 15.06
CA TYR A 86 19.19 -16.43 13.80
C TYR A 86 20.10 -15.18 13.72
N GLN A 87 21.29 -15.34 13.15
CA GLN A 87 22.23 -14.25 12.86
C GLN A 87 22.84 -14.40 11.46
N HIS A 88 22.72 -13.38 10.62
CA HIS A 88 23.56 -13.22 9.44
C HIS A 88 24.69 -12.21 9.68
N LYS A 89 25.92 -12.72 9.82
CA LYS A 89 27.07 -11.92 10.27
C LYS A 89 27.46 -10.80 9.31
N GLU A 90 27.43 -11.03 7.99
CA GLU A 90 27.82 -9.99 7.01
C GLU A 90 26.79 -8.87 6.89
N LEU A 91 25.50 -9.20 6.97
CA LEU A 91 24.42 -8.20 6.95
C LEU A 91 24.25 -7.48 8.30
N GLY A 92 24.85 -7.98 9.37
CA GLY A 92 24.60 -7.51 10.73
C GLY A 92 23.12 -7.65 11.11
N LEU A 93 22.45 -8.68 10.61
CA LEU A 93 21.01 -8.91 10.76
C LEU A 93 20.76 -10.06 11.73
N PHE A 94 19.77 -9.90 12.61
CA PHE A 94 19.33 -10.93 13.55
C PHE A 94 17.82 -11.10 13.50
N VAL A 95 17.34 -12.31 13.75
CA VAL A 95 15.91 -12.60 13.98
C VAL A 95 15.78 -13.39 15.27
N ASP A 96 15.18 -12.76 16.29
CA ASP A 96 14.84 -13.38 17.57
C ASP A 96 13.34 -13.74 17.59
N VAL A 97 13.05 -15.03 17.76
CA VAL A 97 11.69 -15.57 17.92
C VAL A 97 11.47 -16.23 19.30
N SER A 98 12.39 -16.06 20.25
CA SER A 98 12.34 -16.71 21.58
C SER A 98 11.07 -16.42 22.38
N ARG A 99 10.49 -15.23 22.18
CA ARG A 99 9.25 -14.74 22.81
C ARG A 99 7.97 -15.10 22.03
N MET A 100 8.06 -16.03 21.07
CA MET A 100 6.90 -16.70 20.47
C MET A 100 6.62 -18.01 21.21
N GLY A 101 5.34 -18.35 21.41
CA GLY A 101 4.92 -19.48 22.25
C GLY A 101 5.01 -20.87 21.62
N PHE A 102 5.63 -21.02 20.44
CA PHE A 102 5.65 -22.31 19.72
C PHE A 102 6.45 -23.39 20.46
N THR A 103 6.00 -24.65 20.32
CA THR A 103 6.58 -25.84 20.94
C THR A 103 7.34 -26.70 19.92
N ASP A 104 8.21 -27.59 20.41
CA ASP A 104 8.92 -28.56 19.55
C ASP A 104 7.96 -29.53 18.85
N ASP A 105 6.87 -29.91 19.49
CA ASP A 105 5.80 -30.72 18.88
C ASP A 105 5.15 -30.01 17.70
N PHE A 106 4.91 -28.70 17.79
CA PHE A 106 4.39 -27.90 16.68
C PHE A 106 5.40 -27.84 15.52
N LEU A 107 6.69 -27.69 15.82
CA LEU A 107 7.74 -27.66 14.81
C LEU A 107 7.84 -29.01 14.09
N GLN A 108 7.82 -30.13 14.81
CA GLN A 108 7.78 -31.47 14.23
C GLN A 108 6.54 -31.70 13.35
N GLN A 109 5.37 -31.18 13.74
CA GLN A 109 4.14 -31.26 12.93
C GLN A 109 4.21 -30.39 11.66
N MET A 110 4.89 -29.23 11.73
CA MET A 110 5.01 -28.32 10.60
C MET A 110 6.16 -28.67 9.64
N GLU A 111 7.14 -29.46 10.07
CA GLU A 111 8.31 -29.83 9.27
C GLU A 111 7.97 -30.37 7.86
N PRO A 112 6.99 -31.29 7.66
CA PRO A 112 6.61 -31.72 6.32
C PRO A 112 6.05 -30.59 5.44
N ARG A 113 5.30 -29.65 6.03
CA ARG A 113 4.77 -28.47 5.31
C ARG A 113 5.86 -27.46 4.99
N MET A 114 6.86 -27.31 5.87
CA MET A 114 8.04 -26.49 5.61
C MET A 114 8.86 -27.03 4.44
N GLN A 115 9.11 -28.34 4.39
CA GLN A 115 9.82 -28.94 3.26
C GLN A 115 9.05 -28.82 1.93
N GLN A 116 7.70 -28.88 1.96
CA GLN A 116 6.87 -28.55 0.80
C GLN A 116 6.99 -27.07 0.39
N ALA A 117 6.97 -26.14 1.34
CA ALA A 117 7.14 -24.71 1.07
C ALA A 117 8.52 -24.38 0.48
N PHE A 118 9.59 -24.99 1.01
CA PHE A 118 10.94 -24.85 0.44
C PHE A 118 11.05 -25.42 -0.98
N ALA A 119 10.40 -26.55 -1.26
CA ALA A 119 10.32 -27.10 -2.62
C ALA A 119 9.54 -26.17 -3.56
N ALA A 120 8.40 -25.61 -3.13
CA ALA A 120 7.60 -24.67 -3.90
C ALA A 120 8.39 -23.39 -4.24
N MET A 121 9.10 -22.81 -3.26
CA MET A 121 9.97 -21.65 -3.50
C MET A 121 11.13 -21.96 -4.46
N ARG A 122 11.69 -23.17 -4.42
CA ARG A 122 12.74 -23.62 -5.34
C ARG A 122 12.23 -23.76 -6.78
N GLU A 123 11.04 -24.33 -6.99
CA GLU A 123 10.46 -24.42 -8.34
C GLU A 123 10.01 -23.04 -8.86
N LEU A 124 9.53 -22.15 -7.99
CA LEU A 124 9.25 -20.76 -8.33
C LEU A 124 10.51 -20.06 -8.86
N GLU A 125 11.64 -20.13 -8.15
CA GLU A 125 12.90 -19.50 -8.59
C GLU A 125 13.44 -20.08 -9.90
N LYS A 126 13.17 -21.35 -10.22
CA LYS A 126 13.48 -21.96 -11.53
C LYS A 126 12.59 -21.46 -12.67
N GLY A 127 11.55 -20.67 -12.39
CA GLY A 127 10.60 -20.19 -13.39
C GLY A 127 9.37 -21.06 -13.59
N ALA A 128 8.95 -21.83 -12.57
CA ALA A 128 7.62 -22.44 -12.59
C ALA A 128 6.51 -21.38 -12.63
N ILE A 129 5.32 -21.77 -13.10
CA ILE A 129 4.11 -20.94 -13.03
C ILE A 129 3.61 -20.93 -11.58
N ALA A 130 4.09 -19.94 -10.80
CA ALA A 130 3.70 -19.73 -9.41
C ALA A 130 2.43 -18.88 -9.25
N ASN A 131 1.97 -18.21 -10.32
CA ASN A 131 0.71 -17.51 -10.38
C ASN A 131 -0.23 -18.22 -11.39
N PRO A 132 -0.93 -19.30 -10.98
CA PRO A 132 -1.75 -20.10 -11.89
C PRO A 132 -2.93 -19.33 -12.50
N ASP A 133 -3.58 -18.43 -11.75
CA ASP A 133 -4.76 -17.68 -12.21
C ASP A 133 -4.45 -16.73 -13.38
N GLU A 134 -3.24 -16.17 -13.43
CA GLU A 134 -2.79 -15.32 -14.53
C GLU A 134 -1.86 -16.06 -15.52
N GLY A 135 -1.53 -17.33 -15.26
CA GLY A 135 -0.60 -18.13 -16.06
C GLY A 135 0.84 -17.59 -16.07
N ARG A 136 1.31 -16.98 -14.96
CA ARG A 136 2.58 -16.23 -14.89
C ARG A 136 3.64 -16.87 -14.00
N MET A 137 4.90 -16.69 -14.41
CA MET A 137 6.06 -16.84 -13.53
C MET A 137 6.11 -15.71 -12.49
N VAL A 138 6.91 -15.91 -11.44
CA VAL A 138 7.18 -14.90 -10.40
C VAL A 138 8.68 -14.80 -10.23
N GLY A 139 9.27 -13.69 -10.67
CA GLY A 139 10.71 -13.61 -10.94
C GLY A 139 11.47 -12.49 -10.24
N HIS A 140 10.89 -11.84 -9.21
CA HIS A 140 11.55 -10.71 -8.53
C HIS A 140 12.92 -11.07 -7.91
N TYR A 141 13.15 -12.34 -7.59
CA TYR A 141 14.45 -12.90 -7.20
C TYR A 141 15.55 -12.70 -8.28
N TRP A 142 15.20 -12.86 -9.56
CA TRP A 142 16.14 -12.71 -10.69
C TRP A 142 16.60 -11.26 -10.90
N LEU A 143 15.88 -10.28 -10.36
CA LEU A 143 16.29 -8.88 -10.41
C LEU A 143 17.55 -8.62 -9.56
N ARG A 144 17.74 -9.43 -8.52
CA ARG A 144 18.83 -9.33 -7.53
C ARG A 144 20.01 -10.21 -7.91
N ASP A 145 19.71 -11.40 -8.45
CA ASP A 145 20.70 -12.27 -9.10
C ASP A 145 20.21 -12.69 -10.51
N PRO A 146 20.60 -11.96 -11.57
CA PRO A 146 20.23 -12.28 -12.94
C PRO A 146 20.80 -13.61 -13.45
N ALA A 147 21.80 -14.21 -12.78
CA ALA A 147 22.36 -15.50 -13.18
C ALA A 147 21.38 -16.66 -12.93
N LEU A 148 20.40 -16.47 -12.04
CA LEU A 148 19.35 -17.44 -11.73
C LEU A 148 18.12 -17.34 -12.66
N ALA A 149 18.10 -16.37 -13.59
CA ALA A 149 16.98 -16.24 -14.53
C ALA A 149 16.84 -17.51 -15.40
N PRO A 150 15.61 -18.00 -15.68
CA PRO A 150 15.38 -19.30 -16.35
C PRO A 150 15.99 -19.46 -17.74
N ASN A 151 16.40 -18.36 -18.38
CA ASN A 151 17.07 -18.35 -19.67
C ASN A 151 17.90 -17.07 -19.86
N SER A 152 18.84 -17.12 -20.80
CA SER A 152 19.75 -16.01 -21.12
C SER A 152 19.03 -14.76 -21.65
N PHE A 153 17.85 -14.89 -22.27
CA PHE A 153 17.10 -13.74 -22.75
C PHE A 153 16.52 -12.90 -21.59
N LEU A 154 15.96 -13.55 -20.57
CA LEU A 154 15.51 -12.89 -19.35
C LEU A 154 16.68 -12.25 -18.60
N ARG A 155 17.77 -13.00 -18.40
CA ARG A 155 19.01 -12.48 -17.81
C ARG A 155 19.49 -11.21 -18.51
N ASN A 156 19.67 -11.27 -19.82
CA ASN A 156 20.15 -10.12 -20.61
C ASN A 156 19.19 -8.92 -20.51
N LYS A 157 17.86 -9.14 -20.46
CA LYS A 157 16.88 -8.06 -20.27
C LYS A 157 16.99 -7.40 -18.90
N ILE A 158 17.31 -8.15 -17.84
CA ILE A 158 17.51 -7.62 -16.48
C ILE A 158 18.83 -6.85 -16.39
N GLU A 159 19.94 -7.45 -16.83
CA GLU A 159 21.27 -6.82 -16.86
C GLU A 159 21.24 -5.51 -17.67
N THR A 160 20.66 -5.52 -18.88
CA THR A 160 20.51 -4.32 -19.72
C THR A 160 19.66 -3.23 -19.06
N ALA A 161 18.61 -3.60 -18.32
CA ALA A 161 17.77 -2.63 -17.62
C ALA A 161 18.54 -1.96 -16.47
N LEU A 162 19.31 -2.73 -15.69
CA LEU A 162 20.15 -2.21 -14.62
C LEU A 162 21.25 -1.27 -15.15
N ASP A 163 21.96 -1.68 -16.20
CA ASP A 163 22.98 -0.83 -16.86
C ASP A 163 22.37 0.47 -17.40
N SER A 164 21.17 0.41 -17.97
CA SER A 164 20.44 1.58 -18.46
C SER A 164 20.05 2.54 -17.31
N ILE A 165 19.64 2.02 -16.16
CA ILE A 165 19.31 2.83 -14.97
C ILE A 165 20.57 3.52 -14.44
N LEU A 166 21.68 2.80 -14.33
CA LEU A 166 22.96 3.34 -13.86
C LEU A 166 23.49 4.43 -14.80
N ALA A 167 23.47 4.19 -16.12
CA ALA A 167 23.92 5.17 -17.10
C ALA A 167 23.01 6.42 -17.13
N PHE A 168 21.69 6.24 -17.13
CA PHE A 168 20.75 7.36 -17.17
C PHE A 168 20.79 8.20 -15.89
N SER A 169 20.83 7.56 -14.71
CA SER A 169 20.94 8.29 -13.44
C SER A 169 22.26 9.06 -13.33
N GLN A 170 23.39 8.48 -13.75
CA GLN A 170 24.67 9.18 -13.84
C GLN A 170 24.61 10.37 -14.82
N ASP A 171 24.00 10.20 -16.00
CA ASP A 171 23.86 11.26 -16.99
C ASP A 171 22.96 12.41 -16.50
N VAL A 172 21.88 12.12 -15.77
CA VAL A 172 21.01 13.12 -15.14
C VAL A 172 21.73 13.84 -14.00
N VAL A 173 22.31 13.09 -13.05
CA VAL A 173 22.99 13.64 -11.87
C VAL A 173 24.21 14.48 -12.28
N SER A 174 24.95 14.09 -13.32
CA SER A 174 26.07 14.89 -13.86
C SER A 174 25.63 16.13 -14.63
N GLY A 175 24.37 16.21 -15.07
CA GLY A 175 23.83 17.30 -15.89
C GLY A 175 24.07 17.15 -17.39
N LYS A 176 24.50 15.97 -17.86
CA LYS A 176 24.58 15.63 -19.29
C LYS A 176 23.17 15.46 -19.89
N ILE A 177 22.26 14.85 -19.15
CA ILE A 177 20.81 14.93 -19.38
C ILE A 177 20.28 16.00 -18.43
N GLN A 178 19.60 17.01 -18.99
CA GLN A 178 19.14 18.18 -18.25
C GLN A 178 17.80 18.68 -18.85
N SER A 179 17.03 19.44 -18.07
CA SER A 179 15.82 20.08 -18.56
C SER A 179 16.17 21.29 -19.45
N PRO A 180 15.21 21.86 -20.20
CA PRO A 180 15.41 23.11 -20.92
C PRO A 180 15.82 24.30 -20.03
N ALA A 181 15.57 24.23 -18.72
CA ALA A 181 15.93 25.27 -17.74
C ALA A 181 17.25 24.98 -17.00
N GLY A 182 17.90 23.84 -17.26
CA GLY A 182 19.16 23.44 -16.64
C GLY A 182 19.10 22.08 -15.96
N ARG A 183 20.06 21.83 -15.04
CA ARG A 183 20.17 20.55 -14.33
C ARG A 183 18.91 20.24 -13.54
N PHE A 184 18.53 18.97 -13.52
CA PHE A 184 17.42 18.51 -12.68
C PHE A 184 17.77 18.66 -11.19
N THR A 185 16.81 19.14 -10.41
CA THR A 185 16.92 19.35 -8.95
C THR A 185 15.94 18.52 -8.15
N SER A 186 14.86 18.06 -8.81
CA SER A 186 13.71 17.45 -8.16
C SER A 186 13.15 16.32 -9.03
N ILE A 187 12.53 15.32 -8.41
CA ILE A 187 11.80 14.22 -9.05
C ILE A 187 10.33 14.34 -8.64
N LEU A 188 9.42 14.20 -9.60
CA LEU A 188 8.00 13.96 -9.34
C LEU A 188 7.64 12.56 -9.83
N SER A 189 7.51 11.63 -8.89
CA SER A 189 7.12 10.23 -9.19
C SER A 189 5.60 10.09 -9.16
N ILE A 190 5.01 9.58 -10.23
CA ILE A 190 3.58 9.39 -10.40
C ILE A 190 3.30 7.89 -10.54
N GLY A 191 2.61 7.29 -9.56
CA GLY A 191 2.38 5.85 -9.48
C GLY A 191 1.63 5.50 -8.20
N ILE A 192 0.84 4.43 -8.19
CA ILE A 192 0.01 4.03 -7.03
C ILE A 192 0.35 2.60 -6.57
N GLY A 193 0.19 2.34 -5.27
CA GLY A 193 0.43 1.03 -4.65
C GLY A 193 1.87 0.59 -4.84
N GLY A 194 2.08 -0.51 -5.55
CA GLY A 194 3.42 -1.07 -5.77
C GLY A 194 4.36 -0.14 -6.55
N SER A 195 3.79 0.75 -7.36
CA SER A 195 4.51 1.79 -8.10
C SER A 195 4.96 2.99 -7.22
N ALA A 196 4.63 3.01 -5.92
CA ALA A 196 4.96 4.13 -5.02
C ALA A 196 5.37 3.73 -3.61
N LEU A 197 4.75 2.73 -2.97
CA LEU A 197 5.01 2.41 -1.56
C LEU A 197 6.44 1.90 -1.31
N GLY A 198 7.01 1.13 -2.24
CA GLY A 198 8.43 0.76 -2.22
C GLY A 198 9.34 1.98 -2.37
N PRO A 199 9.22 2.76 -3.47
CA PRO A 199 10.03 3.96 -3.68
C PRO A 199 9.92 5.01 -2.58
N GLN A 200 8.73 5.18 -1.98
CA GLN A 200 8.51 6.03 -0.80
C GLN A 200 9.29 5.51 0.42
N PHE A 201 9.20 4.22 0.72
CA PHE A 201 9.93 3.61 1.82
C PHE A 201 11.44 3.74 1.64
N VAL A 202 11.98 3.43 0.46
CA VAL A 202 13.42 3.54 0.18
C VAL A 202 13.91 4.98 0.20
N ALA A 203 13.13 5.94 -0.31
CA ALA A 203 13.46 7.36 -0.21
C ALA A 203 13.55 7.84 1.25
N GLU A 204 12.56 7.52 2.10
CA GLU A 204 12.58 7.88 3.53
C GLU A 204 13.69 7.15 4.32
N ALA A 205 13.97 5.90 3.96
CA ALA A 205 14.93 5.07 4.67
C ALA A 205 16.40 5.43 4.38
N LEU A 206 16.71 5.88 3.16
CA LEU A 206 18.08 5.91 2.62
C LEU A 206 18.50 7.19 1.92
N ALA A 207 17.59 8.12 1.60
CA ALA A 207 18.01 9.36 0.94
C ALA A 207 18.91 10.18 1.87
N PRO A 208 20.06 10.70 1.39
CA PRO A 208 20.89 11.59 2.18
C PRO A 208 20.16 12.93 2.40
N ASP A 209 20.49 13.67 3.46
CA ASP A 209 19.87 14.96 3.81
C ASP A 209 19.82 15.98 2.66
N ASN A 210 20.81 15.90 1.76
CA ASN A 210 20.92 16.72 0.56
C ASN A 210 21.10 15.81 -0.67
N PRO A 211 20.02 15.19 -1.18
CA PRO A 211 20.12 14.30 -2.34
C PRO A 211 20.35 15.13 -3.62
N PRO A 212 21.02 14.57 -4.66
CA PRO A 212 21.23 15.27 -5.92
C PRO A 212 19.92 15.74 -6.56
N LEU A 213 18.88 14.90 -6.51
CA LEU A 213 17.50 15.29 -6.81
C LEU A 213 16.59 14.95 -5.61
N LYS A 214 15.71 15.88 -5.22
CA LYS A 214 14.70 15.65 -4.16
C LYS A 214 13.43 15.03 -4.72
N ILE A 215 12.92 13.96 -4.13
CA ILE A 215 11.71 13.27 -4.63
C ILE A 215 10.41 13.76 -3.98
N ARG A 216 9.35 13.82 -4.78
CA ARG A 216 7.95 13.98 -4.39
C ARG A 216 7.10 12.93 -5.09
N PHE A 217 5.93 12.61 -4.52
CA PHE A 217 5.06 11.54 -5.01
C PHE A 217 3.64 12.03 -5.28
N ILE A 218 3.04 11.55 -6.37
CA ILE A 218 1.61 11.56 -6.65
C ILE A 218 1.16 10.11 -6.74
N ASP A 219 0.50 9.62 -5.69
CA ASP A 219 0.07 8.23 -5.53
C ASP A 219 -1.45 8.07 -5.34
N ASN A 220 -2.20 9.16 -5.43
CA ASN A 220 -3.65 9.20 -5.28
C ASN A 220 -4.26 10.11 -6.36
N THR A 221 -5.54 9.92 -6.67
CA THR A 221 -6.29 10.74 -7.63
C THR A 221 -7.00 11.95 -6.99
N ASP A 222 -6.77 12.21 -5.70
CA ASP A 222 -7.28 13.40 -5.00
C ASP A 222 -6.71 14.68 -5.64
N PRO A 223 -7.55 15.54 -6.25
CA PRO A 223 -7.08 16.76 -6.92
C PRO A 223 -6.31 17.69 -5.99
N ALA A 224 -6.74 17.83 -4.72
CA ALA A 224 -6.07 18.71 -3.77
C ALA A 224 -4.67 18.20 -3.41
N GLY A 225 -4.47 16.88 -3.40
CA GLY A 225 -3.15 16.27 -3.23
C GLY A 225 -2.22 16.51 -4.43
N ILE A 226 -2.75 16.36 -5.64
CA ILE A 226 -2.03 16.63 -6.90
C ILE A 226 -1.63 18.12 -6.99
N ASP A 227 -2.60 19.02 -6.82
CA ASP A 227 -2.41 20.47 -6.81
C ASP A 227 -1.36 20.89 -5.76
N HIS A 228 -1.40 20.29 -4.57
CA HIS A 228 -0.42 20.58 -3.52
C HIS A 228 1.00 20.22 -3.95
N GLN A 229 1.25 19.06 -4.56
CA GLN A 229 2.60 18.68 -5.02
C GLN A 229 3.10 19.60 -6.14
N ILE A 230 2.23 19.95 -7.09
CA ILE A 230 2.56 20.88 -8.18
C ILE A 230 2.88 22.28 -7.63
N ALA A 231 2.05 22.79 -6.71
CA ALA A 231 2.26 24.09 -6.08
C ALA A 231 3.52 24.13 -5.19
N GLN A 232 3.87 23.02 -4.53
CA GLN A 232 5.09 22.89 -3.73
C GLN A 232 6.38 22.80 -4.56
N LEU A 233 6.30 22.40 -5.83
CA LEU A 233 7.42 22.55 -6.78
C LEU A 233 7.52 24.01 -7.26
N GLY A 234 6.39 24.62 -7.64
CA GLY A 234 6.36 26.01 -8.10
C GLY A 234 7.37 26.24 -9.24
N PRO A 235 8.34 27.19 -9.10
CA PRO A 235 9.38 27.39 -10.10
C PRO A 235 10.27 26.17 -10.37
N GLU A 236 10.46 25.25 -9.39
CA GLU A 236 11.24 24.03 -9.58
C GLU A 236 10.61 23.05 -10.59
N LEU A 237 9.35 23.25 -10.98
CA LEU A 237 8.71 22.44 -12.04
C LEU A 237 9.54 22.45 -13.34
N ALA A 238 10.20 23.57 -13.65
CA ALA A 238 11.09 23.71 -14.81
C ALA A 238 12.38 22.87 -14.71
N THR A 239 12.80 22.45 -13.50
CA THR A 239 13.97 21.60 -13.22
C THR A 239 13.56 20.26 -12.58
N THR A 240 12.31 19.85 -12.71
CA THR A 240 11.78 18.59 -12.18
C THR A 240 11.78 17.49 -13.24
N LEU A 241 12.33 16.31 -12.92
CA LEU A 241 12.20 15.10 -13.73
C LEU A 241 10.90 14.38 -13.32
N VAL A 242 10.00 14.09 -14.26
CA VAL A 242 8.75 13.41 -13.98
C VAL A 242 8.89 11.93 -14.33
N ILE A 243 8.74 11.04 -13.35
CA ILE A 243 8.79 9.59 -13.55
C ILE A 243 7.38 9.03 -13.43
N VAL A 244 6.87 8.38 -14.48
CA VAL A 244 5.50 7.86 -14.54
C VAL A 244 5.54 6.33 -14.52
N ILE A 245 4.93 5.71 -13.51
CA ILE A 245 5.11 4.30 -13.19
C ILE A 245 3.77 3.56 -13.23
N SER A 246 3.48 2.90 -14.36
CA SER A 246 2.31 2.02 -14.51
C SER A 246 2.60 0.86 -15.46
N LYS A 247 2.38 -0.37 -14.99
CA LYS A 247 2.61 -1.60 -15.76
C LYS A 247 1.82 -1.61 -17.07
N SER A 248 0.52 -1.35 -17.01
CA SER A 248 -0.38 -1.32 -18.19
C SER A 248 -0.46 0.04 -18.87
N GLY A 249 -0.11 1.12 -18.17
CA GLY A 249 -0.38 2.50 -18.58
C GLY A 249 -1.85 2.91 -18.45
N GLY A 250 -2.75 1.98 -18.08
CA GLY A 250 -4.19 2.21 -17.94
C GLY A 250 -4.67 2.49 -16.51
N THR A 251 -3.76 2.51 -15.53
CA THR A 251 -4.09 2.78 -14.11
C THR A 251 -4.71 4.19 -13.98
N PRO A 252 -5.99 4.33 -13.58
CA PRO A 252 -6.68 5.62 -13.61
C PRO A 252 -5.99 6.71 -12.79
N GLU A 253 -5.53 6.39 -11.58
CA GLU A 253 -4.90 7.32 -10.65
C GLU A 253 -3.58 7.86 -11.21
N THR A 254 -2.72 6.96 -11.70
CA THR A 254 -1.46 7.34 -12.37
C THR A 254 -1.72 8.15 -13.64
N ARG A 255 -2.74 7.79 -14.43
CA ARG A 255 -3.10 8.51 -15.66
C ARG A 255 -3.65 9.90 -15.36
N ASN A 256 -4.46 10.06 -14.33
CA ASN A 256 -4.99 11.35 -13.90
C ASN A 256 -3.84 12.25 -13.42
N GLY A 257 -2.96 11.75 -12.55
CA GLY A 257 -1.76 12.47 -12.13
C GLY A 257 -0.86 12.89 -13.30
N LEU A 258 -0.65 12.02 -14.29
CA LEU A 258 0.07 12.37 -15.53
C LEU A 258 -0.62 13.52 -16.28
N LEU A 259 -1.93 13.47 -16.48
CA LEU A 259 -2.65 14.49 -17.25
C LEU A 259 -2.68 15.85 -16.55
N GLU A 260 -2.82 15.88 -15.23
CA GLU A 260 -2.75 17.11 -14.43
C GLU A 260 -1.33 17.71 -14.43
N VAL A 261 -0.29 16.88 -14.30
CA VAL A 261 1.09 17.36 -14.42
C VAL A 261 1.38 17.84 -15.85
N GLN A 262 0.92 17.14 -16.89
CA GLN A 262 1.02 17.63 -18.27
C GLN A 262 0.26 18.96 -18.47
N LYS A 263 -0.87 19.17 -17.78
CA LYS A 263 -1.59 20.45 -17.76
C LYS A 263 -0.74 21.54 -17.12
N ALA A 264 -0.22 21.32 -15.91
CA ALA A 264 0.65 22.28 -15.23
C ALA A 264 1.91 22.63 -16.06
N PHE A 265 2.48 21.67 -16.77
CA PHE A 265 3.56 21.92 -17.73
C PHE A 265 3.13 22.85 -18.86
N ARG A 266 1.96 22.60 -19.50
CA ARG A 266 1.42 23.50 -20.55
C ARG A 266 1.16 24.91 -20.02
N ASP A 267 0.55 25.02 -18.84
CA ASP A 267 0.22 26.30 -18.20
C ASP A 267 1.49 27.11 -17.84
N ALA A 268 2.59 26.41 -17.52
CA ALA A 268 3.91 27.00 -17.28
C ALA A 268 4.76 27.21 -18.55
N GLY A 269 4.26 26.86 -19.75
CA GLY A 269 5.01 26.95 -21.01
C GLY A 269 6.14 25.91 -21.17
N LEU A 270 6.13 24.83 -20.38
CA LEU A 270 7.12 23.77 -20.36
C LEU A 270 6.75 22.61 -21.30
N GLN A 271 7.77 21.91 -21.81
CA GLN A 271 7.60 20.73 -22.67
C GLN A 271 7.77 19.43 -21.86
N PHE A 272 6.67 18.74 -21.56
CA PHE A 272 6.68 17.52 -20.75
C PHE A 272 7.65 16.45 -21.29
N SER A 273 7.71 16.24 -22.61
CA SER A 273 8.60 15.24 -23.22
C SER A 273 10.11 15.50 -22.99
N LYS A 274 10.51 16.72 -22.59
CA LYS A 274 11.88 17.07 -22.21
C LYS A 274 12.20 16.80 -20.74
N GLN A 275 11.24 16.31 -19.97
CA GLN A 275 11.35 16.08 -18.52
C GLN A 275 10.68 14.77 -18.06
N GLY A 276 9.87 14.14 -18.90
CA GLY A 276 9.16 12.89 -18.62
C GLY A 276 9.99 11.62 -18.87
N VAL A 277 9.78 10.62 -18.03
CA VAL A 277 10.32 9.25 -18.08
C VAL A 277 9.21 8.26 -17.78
N ALA A 278 9.14 7.14 -18.49
CA ALA A 278 8.16 6.07 -18.23
C ALA A 278 8.83 4.83 -17.62
N ILE A 279 8.17 4.20 -16.66
CA ILE A 279 8.48 2.85 -16.16
C ILE A 279 7.25 1.98 -16.35
N THR A 280 7.32 1.03 -17.27
CA THR A 280 6.11 0.38 -17.82
C THR A 280 6.42 -0.90 -18.57
N GLN A 281 5.40 -1.73 -18.81
CA GLN A 281 5.53 -2.88 -19.67
C GLN A 281 5.74 -2.45 -21.14
N GLU A 282 6.61 -3.15 -21.86
CA GLU A 282 6.87 -2.94 -23.28
C GLU A 282 5.55 -3.05 -24.10
N ASN A 283 5.32 -2.10 -25.00
CA ASN A 283 4.09 -1.94 -25.80
C ASN A 283 2.79 -1.64 -25.01
N SER A 284 2.87 -1.25 -23.73
CA SER A 284 1.69 -0.76 -22.98
C SER A 284 1.14 0.57 -23.53
N LEU A 285 0.02 1.05 -22.98
CA LEU A 285 -0.51 2.38 -23.33
C LEU A 285 0.53 3.48 -23.02
N LEU A 286 1.13 3.44 -21.84
CA LEU A 286 2.12 4.42 -21.38
C LEU A 286 3.44 4.32 -22.17
N ASP A 287 3.86 3.10 -22.54
CA ASP A 287 5.06 2.89 -23.36
C ASP A 287 4.91 3.51 -24.75
N ASN A 288 3.74 3.30 -25.36
CA ASN A 288 3.40 3.90 -26.65
C ASN A 288 3.27 5.43 -26.55
N THR A 289 2.60 5.97 -25.52
CA THR A 289 2.53 7.41 -25.27
C THR A 289 3.92 8.03 -25.17
N ALA A 290 4.78 7.50 -24.28
CA ALA A 290 6.13 8.00 -24.07
C ALA A 290 7.01 7.92 -25.33
N ARG A 291 6.83 6.86 -26.14
CA ARG A 291 7.52 6.68 -27.42
C ARG A 291 7.04 7.64 -28.51
N ILE A 292 5.74 7.92 -28.59
CA ILE A 292 5.14 8.81 -29.59
C ILE A 292 5.43 10.28 -29.26
N GLU A 293 5.31 10.67 -28.00
CA GLU A 293 5.60 12.03 -27.52
C GLU A 293 7.11 12.35 -27.41
N GLY A 294 7.97 11.33 -27.51
CA GLY A 294 9.43 11.49 -27.48
C GLY A 294 9.99 11.86 -26.10
N TRP A 295 9.53 11.16 -25.05
CA TRP A 295 10.01 11.32 -23.67
C TRP A 295 11.49 10.94 -23.53
N LEU A 296 12.14 11.40 -22.45
CA LEU A 296 13.59 11.26 -22.25
C LEU A 296 14.06 9.79 -22.20
N ALA A 297 13.31 8.94 -21.50
CA ALA A 297 13.63 7.53 -21.32
C ALA A 297 12.39 6.68 -21.04
N ARG A 298 12.53 5.37 -21.29
CA ARG A 298 11.52 4.34 -21.00
C ARG A 298 12.25 3.15 -20.39
N PHE A 299 11.80 2.66 -19.24
CA PHE A 299 12.37 1.51 -18.52
C PHE A 299 11.35 0.38 -18.39
N PRO A 300 11.79 -0.89 -18.53
CA PRO A 300 10.86 -2.02 -18.55
C PRO A 300 10.34 -2.37 -17.16
N MET A 301 9.05 -2.66 -17.08
CA MET A 301 8.42 -3.40 -15.99
C MET A 301 7.95 -4.75 -16.55
N PHE A 302 8.53 -5.85 -16.07
CA PHE A 302 8.25 -7.18 -16.61
C PHE A 302 6.91 -7.75 -16.13
N ASP A 303 6.33 -8.66 -16.91
CA ASP A 303 5.04 -9.31 -16.60
C ASP A 303 5.12 -10.21 -15.37
N TRP A 304 6.25 -10.91 -15.17
CA TRP A 304 6.57 -11.73 -14.00
C TRP A 304 7.05 -10.96 -12.75
N VAL A 305 7.09 -9.62 -12.80
CA VAL A 305 7.29 -8.76 -11.61
C VAL A 305 5.92 -8.30 -11.10
N GLY A 306 5.57 -8.70 -9.88
CA GLY A 306 4.38 -8.21 -9.18
C GLY A 306 4.56 -6.76 -8.71
N GLY A 307 3.49 -5.97 -8.65
CA GLY A 307 3.60 -4.56 -8.24
C GLY A 307 4.23 -4.40 -6.84
N ARG A 308 3.73 -5.15 -5.86
CA ARG A 308 4.23 -5.16 -4.47
C ARG A 308 5.63 -5.79 -4.28
N THR A 309 6.18 -6.44 -5.31
CA THR A 309 7.55 -7.00 -5.33
C THR A 309 8.43 -6.35 -6.40
N SER A 310 8.09 -5.11 -6.80
CA SER A 310 8.78 -4.39 -7.89
C SER A 310 9.89 -3.45 -7.43
N GLU A 311 10.16 -3.32 -6.13
CA GLU A 311 11.15 -2.37 -5.59
C GLU A 311 12.55 -2.58 -6.20
N MET A 312 12.98 -3.84 -6.31
CA MET A 312 14.27 -4.20 -6.90
C MET A 312 14.25 -4.20 -8.45
N SER A 313 13.24 -3.60 -9.08
CA SER A 313 13.18 -3.35 -10.53
C SER A 313 13.42 -1.87 -10.84
N ALA A 314 13.26 -1.47 -12.10
CA ALA A 314 13.29 -0.06 -12.47
C ALA A 314 12.40 0.85 -11.59
N VAL A 315 11.28 0.33 -11.08
CA VAL A 315 10.32 1.05 -10.22
C VAL A 315 10.98 1.71 -9.01
N GLY A 316 11.81 0.98 -8.24
CA GLY A 316 12.53 1.53 -7.09
C GLY A 316 13.97 1.95 -7.39
N LEU A 317 14.68 1.16 -8.20
CA LEU A 317 16.09 1.42 -8.49
C LEU A 317 16.32 2.74 -9.24
N LEU A 318 15.44 3.15 -10.15
CA LEU A 318 15.61 4.43 -10.87
C LEU A 318 15.48 5.66 -9.95
N PRO A 319 14.37 5.87 -9.20
CA PRO A 319 14.28 7.00 -8.29
C PRO A 319 15.39 6.96 -7.21
N ALA A 320 15.71 5.79 -6.66
CA ALA A 320 16.76 5.65 -5.66
C ALA A 320 18.14 6.10 -6.18
N ALA A 321 18.55 5.65 -7.37
CA ALA A 321 19.82 6.05 -7.98
C ALA A 321 19.89 7.56 -8.28
N LEU A 322 18.77 8.19 -8.68
CA LEU A 322 18.69 9.63 -8.90
C LEU A 322 18.78 10.45 -7.60
N GLN A 323 18.39 9.87 -6.46
CA GLN A 323 18.63 10.43 -5.12
C GLN A 323 20.05 10.16 -4.57
N GLY A 324 20.90 9.46 -5.34
CA GLY A 324 22.27 9.12 -4.93
C GLY A 324 22.37 7.92 -3.98
N ILE A 325 21.31 7.11 -3.85
CA ILE A 325 21.33 5.87 -3.07
C ILE A 325 22.10 4.80 -3.85
N ASP A 326 22.94 4.02 -3.16
CA ASP A 326 23.65 2.90 -3.80
C ASP A 326 22.72 1.70 -4.04
N ILE A 327 22.15 1.69 -5.24
CA ILE A 327 21.24 0.63 -5.69
C ILE A 327 21.94 -0.72 -5.92
N LYS A 328 23.26 -0.77 -6.09
CA LYS A 328 24.00 -2.04 -6.22
C LYS A 328 24.11 -2.70 -4.86
N GLU A 329 24.34 -1.92 -3.81
CA GLU A 329 24.31 -2.41 -2.44
C GLU A 329 22.91 -2.87 -2.02
N MET A 330 21.83 -2.21 -2.46
CA MET A 330 20.46 -2.72 -2.26
C MET A 330 20.26 -4.11 -2.88
N LEU A 331 20.65 -4.28 -4.15
CA LEU A 331 20.53 -5.56 -4.84
C LEU A 331 21.41 -6.65 -4.20
N ALA A 332 22.65 -6.30 -3.81
CA ALA A 332 23.56 -7.23 -3.13
C ALA A 332 23.02 -7.70 -1.78
N GLY A 333 22.48 -6.78 -0.97
CA GLY A 333 21.87 -7.14 0.32
C GLY A 333 20.62 -8.03 0.17
N ALA A 334 19.81 -7.75 -0.85
CA ALA A 334 18.66 -8.56 -1.18
C ALA A 334 19.06 -9.96 -1.69
N ALA A 335 20.07 -10.05 -2.56
CA ALA A 335 20.61 -11.31 -3.07
C ALA A 335 21.21 -12.20 -1.97
N LEU A 336 21.96 -11.61 -1.02
CA LEU A 336 22.48 -12.32 0.16
C LEU A 336 21.37 -12.92 1.02
N MET A 337 20.29 -12.17 1.27
CA MET A 337 19.12 -12.70 2.00
C MET A 337 18.39 -13.80 1.20
N ASP A 338 18.36 -13.70 -0.13
CA ASP A 338 17.82 -14.76 -0.98
C ASP A 338 18.70 -16.02 -0.98
N GLU A 339 20.02 -15.91 -0.80
CA GLU A 339 20.91 -17.05 -0.59
C GLU A 339 20.61 -17.74 0.75
N GLU A 340 20.65 -17.00 1.86
CA GLU A 340 20.37 -17.54 3.19
C GLU A 340 18.99 -18.22 3.26
N THR A 341 17.97 -17.61 2.65
CA THR A 341 16.61 -18.14 2.71
C THR A 341 16.32 -19.30 1.75
N ARG A 342 17.32 -19.80 1.01
CA ARG A 342 17.26 -21.08 0.29
C ARG A 342 17.61 -22.28 1.18
N THR A 343 18.18 -22.09 2.38
CA THR A 343 18.41 -23.21 3.31
C THR A 343 17.08 -23.86 3.70
N THR A 344 17.05 -25.20 3.70
CA THR A 344 15.85 -25.97 4.05
C THR A 344 15.79 -26.34 5.53
N VAL A 345 16.68 -25.79 6.36
CA VAL A 345 16.69 -25.97 7.80
C VAL A 345 15.99 -24.78 8.45
N VAL A 346 14.86 -25.01 9.11
CA VAL A 346 14.01 -23.95 9.69
C VAL A 346 14.79 -22.99 10.60
N LYS A 347 15.63 -23.53 11.50
CA LYS A 347 16.45 -22.74 12.45
C LYS A 347 17.48 -21.82 11.78
N GLU A 348 17.90 -22.17 10.57
CA GLU A 348 18.91 -21.45 9.79
C GLU A 348 18.27 -20.51 8.75
N ASN A 349 16.93 -20.54 8.58
CA ASN A 349 16.24 -19.76 7.56
C ASN A 349 15.41 -18.63 8.21
N PRO A 350 15.82 -17.36 8.11
CA PRO A 350 15.14 -16.26 8.80
C PRO A 350 13.71 -16.03 8.29
N ALA A 351 13.46 -16.26 7.00
CA ALA A 351 12.12 -16.14 6.44
C ALA A 351 11.19 -17.29 6.85
N ALA A 352 11.73 -18.50 7.04
CA ALA A 352 10.99 -19.63 7.61
C ALA A 352 10.60 -19.37 9.07
N LEU A 353 11.53 -18.82 9.88
CA LEU A 353 11.25 -18.42 11.25
C LEU A 353 10.11 -17.41 11.31
N LEU A 354 10.14 -16.35 10.48
CA LEU A 354 9.03 -15.39 10.37
C LEU A 354 7.71 -16.07 9.98
N ALA A 355 7.71 -16.86 8.89
CA ALA A 355 6.50 -17.51 8.38
C ALA A 355 5.87 -18.50 9.39
N LEU A 356 6.68 -19.28 10.11
CA LEU A 356 6.18 -20.17 11.17
C LEU A 356 5.67 -19.40 12.39
N CYS A 357 6.32 -18.30 12.77
CA CYS A 357 5.85 -17.46 13.86
C CYS A 357 4.52 -16.79 13.51
N TRP A 358 4.34 -16.34 12.26
CA TRP A 358 3.05 -15.88 11.77
C TRP A 358 2.02 -17.01 11.80
N TYR A 359 2.32 -18.19 11.26
CA TYR A 359 1.40 -19.33 11.23
C TYR A 359 0.96 -19.75 12.64
N TRP A 360 1.91 -19.81 13.57
CA TRP A 360 1.64 -20.05 14.99
C TRP A 360 0.69 -18.99 15.56
N ALA A 361 1.02 -17.71 15.41
CA ALA A 361 0.28 -16.60 15.99
C ALA A 361 -1.14 -16.46 15.43
N THR A 362 -1.32 -16.67 14.12
CA THR A 362 -2.62 -16.60 13.42
C THR A 362 -3.42 -17.90 13.47
N GLU A 363 -2.85 -18.97 14.05
CA GLU A 363 -3.33 -20.35 13.95
C GLU A 363 -3.48 -20.86 12.50
N GLY A 364 -2.76 -20.25 11.55
CA GLY A 364 -2.89 -20.51 10.12
C GLY A 364 -4.18 -20.01 9.47
N ILE A 365 -5.00 -19.23 10.19
CA ILE A 365 -6.34 -18.78 9.78
C ILE A 365 -6.61 -17.29 10.09
N GLY A 366 -5.56 -16.46 10.16
CA GLY A 366 -5.68 -15.01 10.34
C GLY A 366 -6.20 -14.54 11.71
N LYS A 367 -6.18 -15.37 12.77
CA LYS A 367 -6.76 -15.02 14.08
C LYS A 367 -6.07 -13.87 14.84
N LYS A 368 -4.86 -13.47 14.44
CA LYS A 368 -4.12 -12.34 15.02
C LYS A 368 -3.58 -11.42 13.93
N ASP A 369 -3.60 -10.13 14.20
CA ASP A 369 -2.96 -9.09 13.40
C ASP A 369 -1.46 -8.98 13.73
N MET A 370 -0.63 -8.63 12.74
CA MET A 370 0.77 -8.28 12.97
C MET A 370 0.91 -6.78 13.19
N VAL A 371 1.59 -6.39 14.27
CA VAL A 371 1.97 -4.99 14.50
C VAL A 371 3.47 -4.81 14.33
N VAL A 372 3.89 -4.05 13.32
CA VAL A 372 5.31 -3.77 13.04
C VAL A 372 5.71 -2.45 13.72
N LEU A 373 6.71 -2.50 14.60
CA LEU A 373 7.17 -1.35 15.38
C LEU A 373 8.66 -1.08 15.13
N PRO A 374 9.00 -0.23 14.14
CA PRO A 374 10.37 0.24 13.97
C PRO A 374 10.73 1.27 15.04
N TYR A 375 11.88 1.08 15.68
CA TYR A 375 12.50 2.06 16.59
C TYR A 375 13.61 2.83 15.86
N LYS A 376 13.27 3.40 14.70
CA LYS A 376 14.11 4.28 13.90
C LYS A 376 13.22 5.11 12.99
N ASP A 377 13.38 6.43 13.00
CA ASP A 377 12.52 7.35 12.25
C ASP A 377 12.52 7.08 10.74
N SER A 378 13.69 6.81 10.14
CA SER A 378 13.81 6.52 8.70
C SER A 378 13.12 5.21 8.27
N LEU A 379 12.78 4.32 9.20
CA LEU A 379 12.02 3.09 8.92
C LEU A 379 10.50 3.25 9.12
N LEU A 380 10.01 4.47 9.35
CA LEU A 380 8.57 4.77 9.54
C LEU A 380 7.67 4.19 8.45
N LEU A 381 8.09 4.23 7.19
CA LEU A 381 7.28 3.76 6.06
C LEU A 381 7.37 2.24 5.82
N LEU A 382 8.22 1.51 6.56
CA LEU A 382 8.34 0.06 6.45
C LEU A 382 7.00 -0.64 6.75
N SER A 383 6.23 -0.17 7.75
CA SER A 383 4.91 -0.74 8.06
C SER A 383 3.93 -0.59 6.89
N ARG A 384 3.95 0.55 6.19
CA ARG A 384 3.09 0.82 5.02
C ARG A 384 3.51 0.00 3.79
N TYR A 385 4.81 -0.16 3.57
CA TYR A 385 5.31 -1.08 2.56
C TYR A 385 4.86 -2.52 2.84
N LEU A 386 5.03 -2.98 4.09
CA LEU A 386 4.60 -4.32 4.53
C LEU A 386 3.08 -4.50 4.52
N GLN A 387 2.28 -3.46 4.71
CA GLN A 387 0.83 -3.52 4.52
C GLN A 387 0.49 -4.00 3.11
N GLN A 388 1.06 -3.40 2.07
CA GLN A 388 0.80 -3.91 0.72
C GLN A 388 1.42 -5.30 0.50
N LEU A 389 2.71 -5.48 0.82
CA LEU A 389 3.42 -6.73 0.56
C LEU A 389 2.73 -7.94 1.22
N VAL A 390 2.31 -7.80 2.48
CA VAL A 390 1.69 -8.89 3.24
C VAL A 390 0.19 -8.99 2.95
N MET A 391 -0.58 -7.89 3.07
CA MET A 391 -2.04 -7.98 3.02
C MET A 391 -2.57 -8.23 1.60
N GLU A 392 -1.98 -7.61 0.57
CA GLU A 392 -2.39 -7.86 -0.83
C GLU A 392 -1.94 -9.25 -1.32
N SER A 393 -0.85 -9.80 -0.74
CA SER A 393 -0.43 -11.18 -1.04
C SER A 393 -1.26 -12.24 -0.32
N LEU A 394 -1.57 -12.04 0.96
CA LEU A 394 -2.13 -13.08 1.83
C LEU A 394 -3.65 -12.96 2.04
N GLY A 395 -4.24 -11.78 1.82
CA GLY A 395 -5.68 -11.54 1.93
C GLY A 395 -6.45 -12.15 0.76
N LYS A 396 -6.91 -13.40 0.89
CA LYS A 396 -7.43 -14.22 -0.22
C LYS A 396 -8.69 -15.00 0.16
N GLU A 397 -9.72 -14.89 -0.68
CA GLU A 397 -11.00 -15.58 -0.45
C GLU A 397 -10.89 -17.10 -0.64
N PHE A 398 -10.12 -17.54 -1.64
CA PHE A 398 -9.98 -18.95 -2.02
C PHE A 398 -8.53 -19.46 -1.88
N ASP A 399 -8.39 -20.76 -1.59
CA ASP A 399 -7.13 -21.49 -1.66
C ASP A 399 -6.86 -22.05 -3.08
N LEU A 400 -5.70 -22.67 -3.28
CA LEU A 400 -5.28 -23.26 -4.56
C LEU A 400 -6.11 -24.48 -4.99
N ASP A 401 -6.85 -25.10 -4.06
CA ASP A 401 -7.79 -26.19 -4.34
C ASP A 401 -9.22 -25.67 -4.65
N GLY A 402 -9.43 -24.34 -4.57
CA GLY A 402 -10.72 -23.69 -4.82
C GLY A 402 -11.66 -23.64 -3.61
N ASN A 403 -11.20 -24.04 -2.41
CA ASN A 403 -11.98 -23.93 -1.19
C ASN A 403 -12.03 -22.47 -0.71
N ARG A 404 -13.17 -22.04 -0.16
CA ARG A 404 -13.31 -20.71 0.43
C ARG A 404 -12.68 -20.66 1.83
N VAL A 405 -11.55 -19.97 1.96
CA VAL A 405 -10.77 -19.87 3.20
C VAL A 405 -10.85 -18.50 3.87
N ASN A 406 -11.05 -17.41 3.12
CA ASN A 406 -11.00 -16.02 3.64
C ASN A 406 -9.72 -15.74 4.46
N GLN A 407 -8.57 -16.16 3.93
CA GLN A 407 -7.27 -16.05 4.57
C GLN A 407 -6.78 -14.60 4.64
N GLY A 408 -5.91 -14.30 5.60
CA GLY A 408 -5.22 -13.01 5.68
C GLY A 408 -4.24 -12.92 6.84
N LEU A 409 -3.39 -11.89 6.79
CA LEU A 409 -2.59 -11.41 7.92
C LEU A 409 -2.61 -9.89 7.87
N THR A 410 -3.43 -9.26 8.71
CA THR A 410 -3.53 -7.80 8.77
C THR A 410 -2.24 -7.21 9.32
N VAL A 411 -1.78 -6.10 8.75
CA VAL A 411 -0.58 -5.40 9.20
C VAL A 411 -0.94 -3.98 9.63
N TYR A 412 -0.47 -3.62 10.82
CA TYR A 412 -0.52 -2.26 11.33
C TYR A 412 0.88 -1.86 11.84
N GLY A 413 1.14 -0.56 11.98
CA GLY A 413 2.43 -0.11 12.51
C GLY A 413 2.71 1.35 12.16
N ASN A 414 3.43 2.03 13.03
CA ASN A 414 3.90 3.40 12.82
C ASN A 414 5.37 3.49 13.26
N LYS A 415 5.69 3.97 14.48
CA LYS A 415 7.06 3.93 15.02
C LYS A 415 7.15 4.02 16.54
N GLY A 416 8.15 3.33 17.09
CA GLY A 416 8.63 3.51 18.46
C GLY A 416 9.62 4.67 18.57
N SER A 417 9.67 5.42 19.66
CA SER A 417 8.82 5.31 20.88
C SER A 417 7.47 6.02 20.77
N THR A 418 7.18 6.76 19.68
CA THR A 418 5.96 7.57 19.52
C THR A 418 4.67 6.81 19.84
N ASP A 419 4.54 5.57 19.36
CA ASP A 419 3.32 4.77 19.56
C ASP A 419 3.04 4.37 21.01
N GLN A 420 4.04 4.44 21.90
CA GLN A 420 3.85 4.26 23.35
C GLN A 420 2.86 5.27 23.92
N HIS A 421 2.77 6.44 23.30
CA HIS A 421 1.82 7.50 23.63
C HIS A 421 0.54 7.46 22.78
N ALA A 422 0.34 6.40 21.98
CA ALA A 422 -0.85 6.18 21.16
C ALA A 422 -1.51 4.83 21.49
N TYR A 423 -1.16 3.76 20.76
CA TYR A 423 -1.92 2.49 20.78
C TYR A 423 -1.21 1.32 21.49
N ILE A 424 -0.01 1.50 22.06
CA ILE A 424 0.63 0.45 22.88
C ILE A 424 -0.23 0.07 24.10
N GLN A 425 -1.08 0.96 24.61
CA GLN A 425 -2.09 0.62 25.63
C GLN A 425 -3.04 -0.50 25.16
N GLN A 426 -3.53 -0.44 23.92
CA GLN A 426 -4.30 -1.54 23.32
C GLN A 426 -3.42 -2.80 23.16
N LEU A 427 -2.16 -2.64 22.77
CA LEU A 427 -1.25 -3.79 22.62
C LEU A 427 -0.94 -4.48 23.96
N ARG A 428 -0.99 -3.76 25.07
CA ARG A 428 -0.65 -4.29 26.39
C ARG A 428 -1.86 -4.83 27.14
N GLU A 429 -2.96 -4.09 27.19
CA GLU A 429 -4.14 -4.42 28.04
C GLU A 429 -5.42 -4.67 27.25
N GLY A 430 -5.44 -4.41 25.94
CA GLY A 430 -6.58 -4.67 25.07
C GLY A 430 -6.77 -6.14 24.72
N VAL A 431 -7.71 -6.40 23.80
CA VAL A 431 -8.05 -7.74 23.27
C VAL A 431 -6.78 -8.45 22.78
N HIS A 432 -6.67 -9.78 22.93
CA HIS A 432 -5.47 -10.53 22.50
C HIS A 432 -5.55 -10.99 21.03
N ASN A 433 -5.77 -10.03 20.13
CA ASN A 433 -5.92 -10.25 18.69
C ASN A 433 -4.67 -9.85 17.87
N PHE A 434 -3.48 -9.76 18.46
CA PHE A 434 -2.26 -9.36 17.75
C PHE A 434 -0.99 -10.02 18.31
N PHE A 435 0.07 -9.97 17.51
CA PHE A 435 1.47 -10.17 17.92
C PHE A 435 2.33 -9.01 17.38
N VAL A 436 3.51 -8.80 17.95
CA VAL A 436 4.36 -7.63 17.63
C VAL A 436 5.68 -8.06 16.98
N THR A 437 6.05 -7.41 15.88
CA THR A 437 7.37 -7.50 15.27
C THR A 437 8.11 -6.19 15.50
N PHE A 438 9.08 -6.20 16.40
CA PHE A 438 9.97 -5.06 16.63
C PHE A 438 11.03 -5.01 15.52
N ILE A 439 11.31 -3.81 15.00
CA ILE A 439 12.48 -3.57 14.14
C ILE A 439 13.48 -2.71 14.92
N GLU A 440 14.60 -3.32 15.30
CA GLU A 440 15.67 -2.73 16.10
C GLU A 440 16.84 -2.32 15.20
N VAL A 441 17.43 -1.14 15.47
CA VAL A 441 18.63 -0.66 14.77
C VAL A 441 19.72 -0.42 15.81
N LEU A 442 20.80 -1.20 15.77
CA LEU A 442 21.84 -1.16 16.80
C LEU A 442 22.68 0.12 16.77
N ARG A 443 22.89 0.70 15.58
CA ARG A 443 23.56 1.99 15.41
C ARG A 443 22.54 3.12 15.34
N ASP A 444 22.48 3.91 16.39
CA ASP A 444 21.64 5.10 16.47
C ASP A 444 22.18 6.23 15.56
N ARG A 445 23.51 6.41 15.49
CA ARG A 445 24.21 7.46 14.74
C ARG A 445 25.48 6.98 14.02
N PRO A 446 25.97 7.69 12.98
CA PRO A 446 27.29 7.47 12.42
C PRO A 446 28.39 7.60 13.50
N PRO A 447 29.46 6.79 13.47
CA PRO A 447 30.52 6.84 14.49
C PRO A 447 31.09 8.25 14.72
N GLY A 448 31.39 8.59 15.98
CA GLY A 448 31.96 9.89 16.35
C GLY A 448 30.95 11.04 16.42
N HIS A 449 29.64 10.75 16.31
CA HIS A 449 28.54 11.71 16.51
C HIS A 449 27.80 11.46 17.83
N ASP A 450 28.47 10.76 18.75
CA ASP A 450 27.97 10.40 20.07
C ASP A 450 27.80 11.68 20.92
N TRP A 451 26.57 11.91 21.38
CA TRP A 451 26.23 13.05 22.24
C TRP A 451 25.53 12.53 23.49
N GLU A 452 26.21 12.69 24.63
CA GLU A 452 25.64 12.42 25.94
C GLU A 452 24.62 13.51 26.32
N LEU A 453 23.41 13.09 26.67
CA LEU A 453 22.41 13.94 27.31
C LEU A 453 22.73 14.13 28.80
N GLU A 454 23.16 13.05 29.43
CA GLU A 454 23.59 12.94 30.83
C GLU A 454 24.81 11.99 30.87
N PRO A 455 25.66 12.03 31.92
CA PRO A 455 26.92 11.28 31.96
C PRO A 455 26.74 9.77 31.65
N GLY A 456 27.28 9.34 30.51
CA GLY A 456 27.17 7.96 30.01
C GLY A 456 25.81 7.55 29.44
N VAL A 457 24.94 8.50 29.05
CA VAL A 457 23.61 8.23 28.46
C VAL A 457 23.35 9.11 27.24
N THR A 458 23.08 8.50 26.10
CA THR A 458 22.77 9.15 24.82
C THR A 458 21.26 9.10 24.50
N CYS A 459 20.83 9.80 23.43
CA CYS A 459 19.50 9.60 22.86
C CYS A 459 19.26 8.15 22.40
N GLY A 460 20.30 7.47 21.90
CA GLY A 460 20.25 6.07 21.45
C GLY A 460 19.93 5.12 22.60
N ASP A 461 20.56 5.33 23.76
CA ASP A 461 20.31 4.51 24.96
C ASP A 461 18.87 4.64 25.46
N TYR A 462 18.28 5.84 25.42
CA TYR A 462 16.86 6.01 25.70
C TYR A 462 15.98 5.28 24.67
N LEU A 463 16.29 5.36 23.38
CA LEU A 463 15.51 4.69 22.32
C LEU A 463 15.57 3.15 22.47
N PHE A 464 16.74 2.61 22.74
CA PHE A 464 16.97 1.20 23.08
C PHE A 464 16.19 0.78 24.35
N GLY A 465 16.32 1.56 25.43
CA GLY A 465 15.59 1.31 26.69
C GLY A 465 14.07 1.34 26.50
N MET A 466 13.57 2.24 25.66
CA MET A 466 12.15 2.33 25.29
C MET A 466 11.68 1.11 24.47
N LEU A 467 12.49 0.59 23.55
CA LEU A 467 12.22 -0.65 22.82
C LEU A 467 12.15 -1.83 23.77
N GLN A 468 13.24 -2.10 24.49
CA GLN A 468 13.36 -3.27 25.35
C GLN A 468 12.38 -3.23 26.53
N GLY A 469 12.07 -2.03 27.04
CA GLY A 469 11.00 -1.79 28.01
C GLY A 469 9.62 -2.16 27.46
N THR A 470 9.28 -1.71 26.24
CA THR A 470 8.01 -2.09 25.58
C THR A 470 7.93 -3.59 25.32
N ARG A 471 8.98 -4.18 24.72
CA ARG A 471 9.09 -5.62 24.45
C ARG A 471 8.92 -6.44 25.72
N SER A 472 9.41 -5.94 26.87
CA SER A 472 9.26 -6.61 28.17
C SER A 472 7.89 -6.38 28.83
N ALA A 473 7.30 -5.19 28.72
CA ALA A 473 5.96 -4.91 29.23
C ALA A 473 4.85 -5.68 28.48
N LEU A 474 5.04 -5.90 27.17
CA LEU A 474 4.19 -6.77 26.35
C LEU A 474 4.36 -8.25 26.74
N TYR A 475 5.59 -8.74 26.79
CA TYR A 475 5.91 -10.12 27.20
C TYR A 475 5.42 -10.47 28.62
N ALA A 476 5.49 -9.52 29.56
CA ALA A 476 4.93 -9.69 30.90
C ALA A 476 3.42 -9.96 30.87
N ASN A 477 2.69 -9.30 29.96
CA ASN A 477 1.25 -9.46 29.70
C ASN A 477 0.93 -10.58 28.67
N ASP A 478 1.79 -11.61 28.56
CA ASP A 478 1.61 -12.78 27.68
C ASP A 478 1.49 -12.46 26.18
N ARG A 479 1.99 -11.29 25.75
CA ARG A 479 1.98 -10.91 24.34
C ARG A 479 3.21 -11.46 23.63
N GLU A 480 2.97 -12.18 22.56
CA GLU A 480 4.00 -12.77 21.72
C GLU A 480 4.71 -11.70 20.87
N SER A 481 6.02 -11.85 20.69
CA SER A 481 6.78 -10.92 19.84
C SER A 481 7.99 -11.54 19.15
N ILE A 482 8.28 -11.01 17.97
CA ILE A 482 9.47 -11.23 17.15
C ILE A 482 10.33 -9.96 17.25
N SER A 483 11.65 -10.07 17.20
CA SER A 483 12.55 -8.93 17.03
C SER A 483 13.47 -9.14 15.83
N VAL A 484 13.34 -8.29 14.81
CA VAL A 484 14.23 -8.24 13.65
C VAL A 484 15.20 -7.09 13.90
N THR A 485 16.49 -7.39 13.98
CA THR A 485 17.53 -6.40 14.31
C THR A 485 18.42 -6.20 13.09
N VAL A 486 18.79 -4.96 12.80
CA VAL A 486 19.84 -4.61 11.83
C VAL A 486 20.92 -3.77 12.49
N GLN A 487 22.17 -3.92 12.04
CA GLN A 487 23.28 -3.15 12.57
C GLN A 487 23.13 -1.65 12.31
N GLU A 488 22.72 -1.26 11.10
CA GLU A 488 22.52 0.11 10.64
C GLU A 488 21.56 0.14 9.45
N VAL A 489 20.83 1.24 9.26
CA VAL A 489 19.98 1.44 8.07
C VAL A 489 20.88 1.84 6.89
N THR A 490 21.30 0.85 6.13
CA THR A 490 22.14 1.00 4.92
C THR A 490 21.39 0.46 3.70
N PRO A 491 21.80 0.82 2.46
CA PRO A 491 21.17 0.28 1.26
C PRO A 491 21.16 -1.25 1.23
N ARG A 492 22.28 -1.87 1.64
CA ARG A 492 22.41 -3.32 1.82
C ARG A 492 21.43 -3.89 2.87
N ALA A 493 21.33 -3.28 4.05
CA ALA A 493 20.42 -3.75 5.10
C ALA A 493 18.94 -3.61 4.70
N VAL A 494 18.55 -2.52 4.04
CA VAL A 494 17.18 -2.32 3.53
C VAL A 494 16.86 -3.31 2.42
N GLY A 495 17.80 -3.57 1.50
CA GLY A 495 17.66 -4.62 0.48
C GLY A 495 17.40 -6.00 1.09
N ALA A 496 18.17 -6.36 2.13
CA ALA A 496 17.97 -7.60 2.87
C ALA A 496 16.62 -7.64 3.61
N LEU A 497 16.17 -6.54 4.21
CA LEU A 497 14.85 -6.48 4.86
C LEU A 497 13.70 -6.70 3.86
N VAL A 498 13.75 -6.06 2.69
CA VAL A 498 12.76 -6.27 1.62
C VAL A 498 12.73 -7.74 1.21
N ALA A 499 13.89 -8.34 0.93
CA ALA A 499 14.00 -9.75 0.55
C ALA A 499 13.47 -10.71 1.62
N LEU A 500 13.79 -10.47 2.90
CA LEU A 500 13.35 -11.27 4.04
C LEU A 500 11.82 -11.37 4.12
N TYR A 501 11.12 -10.24 4.00
CA TYR A 501 9.66 -10.22 4.08
C TYR A 501 8.98 -10.76 2.81
N GLU A 502 9.52 -10.50 1.62
CA GLU A 502 8.98 -11.09 0.37
C GLU A 502 9.06 -12.62 0.41
N ARG A 503 10.18 -13.16 0.89
CA ARG A 503 10.36 -14.60 1.09
C ARG A 503 9.42 -15.16 2.15
N ALA A 504 9.29 -14.49 3.30
CA ALA A 504 8.43 -14.94 4.39
C ALA A 504 6.95 -14.98 3.95
N VAL A 505 6.51 -14.03 3.11
CA VAL A 505 5.19 -14.06 2.45
C VAL A 505 5.05 -15.27 1.52
N GLY A 506 6.05 -15.57 0.68
CA GLY A 506 6.03 -16.74 -0.20
C GLY A 506 5.95 -18.08 0.56
N ILE A 507 6.75 -18.23 1.62
CA ILE A 507 6.72 -19.41 2.50
C ILE A 507 5.36 -19.52 3.20
N TYR A 508 4.88 -18.44 3.86
CA TYR A 508 3.61 -18.46 4.58
C TYR A 508 2.44 -18.81 3.65
N ALA A 509 2.39 -18.24 2.44
CA ALA A 509 1.35 -18.54 1.46
C ALA A 509 1.31 -20.03 1.08
N SER A 510 2.46 -20.70 0.99
CA SER A 510 2.53 -22.16 0.81
C SER A 510 2.04 -22.93 2.05
N LEU A 511 2.28 -22.44 3.27
CA LEU A 511 1.79 -23.08 4.50
C LEU A 511 0.26 -22.99 4.66
N VAL A 512 -0.37 -21.99 4.06
CA VAL A 512 -1.83 -21.78 4.07
C VAL A 512 -2.51 -22.04 2.70
N ASN A 513 -1.79 -22.63 1.75
CA ASN A 513 -2.29 -23.09 0.45
C ASN A 513 -2.90 -22.00 -0.48
N ILE A 514 -2.39 -20.76 -0.49
CA ILE A 514 -2.95 -19.67 -1.32
C ILE A 514 -1.99 -19.18 -2.41
N ASN A 515 -2.52 -18.67 -3.53
CA ASN A 515 -1.73 -17.93 -4.52
C ASN A 515 -1.38 -16.54 -3.97
N ALA A 516 -0.12 -16.34 -3.58
CA ALA A 516 0.39 -15.05 -3.08
C ALA A 516 0.42 -13.93 -4.14
N TYR A 517 0.35 -14.26 -5.43
CA TYR A 517 0.88 -13.44 -6.52
C TYR A 517 -0.17 -12.83 -7.45
N HIS A 518 -1.45 -13.25 -7.36
CA HIS A 518 -2.58 -12.53 -7.97
C HIS A 518 -3.16 -11.44 -7.05
N GLN A 519 -4.15 -10.67 -7.53
CA GLN A 519 -4.89 -9.65 -6.77
C GLN A 519 -6.37 -9.46 -7.23
N PRO A 520 -7.23 -10.50 -7.23
CA PRO A 520 -8.59 -10.40 -7.78
C PRO A 520 -9.48 -9.35 -7.06
N GLY A 521 -9.26 -9.13 -5.76
CA GLY A 521 -10.10 -8.23 -4.96
C GLY A 521 -10.06 -6.75 -5.40
N VAL A 522 -8.94 -6.25 -5.97
CA VAL A 522 -8.86 -4.84 -6.38
C VAL A 522 -9.61 -4.55 -7.69
N GLU A 523 -9.82 -5.57 -8.54
CA GLU A 523 -10.54 -5.39 -9.80
C GLU A 523 -12.05 -5.19 -9.57
N ALA A 524 -12.62 -5.78 -8.51
CA ALA A 524 -14.01 -5.53 -8.12
C ALA A 524 -14.25 -4.05 -7.75
N GLY A 525 -13.32 -3.45 -6.99
CA GLY A 525 -13.38 -2.03 -6.63
C GLY A 525 -13.28 -1.10 -7.84
N LYS A 526 -12.36 -1.39 -8.78
CA LYS A 526 -12.23 -0.63 -10.04
C LYS A 526 -13.49 -0.72 -10.89
N LYS A 527 -14.10 -1.91 -11.00
CA LYS A 527 -15.35 -2.10 -11.75
C LYS A 527 -16.49 -1.27 -11.15
N ALA A 528 -16.70 -1.35 -9.83
CA ALA A 528 -17.74 -0.59 -9.14
C ALA A 528 -17.55 0.93 -9.28
N ALA A 529 -16.31 1.43 -9.21
CA ALA A 529 -16.00 2.84 -9.48
C ALA A 529 -16.33 3.24 -10.93
N GLY A 530 -16.06 2.36 -11.91
CA GLY A 530 -16.45 2.57 -13.31
C GLY A 530 -17.97 2.63 -13.52
N GLU A 531 -18.73 1.79 -12.80
CA GLU A 531 -20.20 1.79 -12.82
C GLU A 531 -20.77 3.12 -12.27
N VAL A 532 -20.20 3.64 -11.16
CA VAL A 532 -20.57 4.96 -10.60
C VAL A 532 -20.25 6.10 -11.57
N LEU A 533 -19.07 6.09 -12.22
CA LEU A 533 -18.71 7.11 -13.22
C LEU A 533 -19.61 7.06 -14.46
N ALA A 534 -20.05 5.87 -14.88
CA ALA A 534 -21.00 5.71 -15.97
C ALA A 534 -22.40 6.23 -15.58
N LEU A 535 -22.86 5.96 -14.35
CA LEU A 535 -24.09 6.53 -13.81
C LEU A 535 -24.02 8.06 -13.72
N GLN A 536 -22.89 8.63 -13.26
CA GLN A 536 -22.70 10.09 -13.21
C GLN A 536 -22.81 10.74 -14.58
N LYS A 537 -22.29 10.09 -15.64
CA LYS A 537 -22.50 10.56 -17.02
C LYS A 537 -23.97 10.53 -17.42
N ARG A 538 -24.72 9.46 -17.12
CA ARG A 538 -26.16 9.39 -17.42
C ARG A 538 -26.95 10.49 -16.69
N VAL A 539 -26.67 10.72 -15.41
CA VAL A 539 -27.30 11.79 -14.63
C VAL A 539 -27.01 13.17 -15.24
N LEU A 540 -25.79 13.43 -15.69
CA LEU A 540 -25.45 14.67 -16.40
C LEU A 540 -26.21 14.82 -17.72
N THR A 541 -26.30 13.75 -18.53
CA THR A 541 -27.09 13.75 -19.77
C THR A 541 -28.56 14.07 -19.50
N VAL A 542 -29.20 13.38 -18.55
CA VAL A 542 -30.60 13.61 -18.17
C VAL A 542 -30.85 15.04 -17.66
N LEU A 543 -29.96 15.56 -16.82
CA LEU A 543 -30.06 16.94 -16.33
C LEU A 543 -29.85 17.95 -17.46
N ASN A 544 -28.96 17.68 -18.41
CA ASN A 544 -28.72 18.54 -19.57
C ASN A 544 -29.92 18.55 -20.52
N GLU A 545 -30.41 17.38 -20.93
CA GLU A 545 -31.61 17.23 -21.77
C GLU A 545 -32.80 17.98 -21.15
N ALA A 546 -33.09 17.77 -19.87
CA ALA A 546 -34.17 18.47 -19.18
C ALA A 546 -33.96 20.00 -19.11
N THR A 547 -32.71 20.45 -18.92
CA THR A 547 -32.37 21.89 -18.91
C THR A 547 -32.51 22.52 -20.31
N CYS A 548 -32.24 21.76 -21.38
CA CYS A 548 -32.41 22.20 -22.75
C CYS A 548 -33.89 22.17 -23.21
N GLU A 549 -34.70 21.22 -22.71
CA GLU A 549 -36.15 21.15 -22.93
C GLU A 549 -36.90 22.27 -22.19
N ASN A 550 -36.65 22.43 -20.88
CA ASN A 550 -37.34 23.37 -20.01
C ASN A 550 -36.33 24.12 -19.11
N PRO A 551 -35.70 25.20 -19.61
CA PRO A 551 -34.66 25.93 -18.88
C PRO A 551 -35.11 26.42 -17.50
N GLY A 552 -34.45 25.90 -16.46
CA GLY A 552 -34.70 26.26 -15.06
C GLY A 552 -35.80 25.48 -14.35
N GLU A 553 -36.42 24.47 -14.98
CA GLU A 553 -37.31 23.53 -14.30
C GLU A 553 -36.49 22.41 -13.61
N PRO A 554 -36.55 22.27 -12.28
CA PRO A 554 -35.68 21.35 -11.56
C PRO A 554 -36.33 19.98 -11.33
N LEU A 555 -35.63 18.92 -11.72
CA LEU A 555 -36.06 17.53 -11.53
C LEU A 555 -35.84 17.05 -10.11
N SER A 556 -36.79 16.30 -9.55
CA SER A 556 -36.58 15.54 -8.31
C SER A 556 -35.64 14.35 -8.51
N ILE A 557 -35.08 13.83 -7.41
CA ILE A 557 -34.19 12.65 -7.44
C ILE A 557 -34.91 11.43 -8.05
N ASP A 558 -36.18 11.21 -7.73
CA ASP A 558 -37.00 10.13 -8.26
C ASP A 558 -37.18 10.26 -9.79
N GLU A 559 -37.49 11.46 -10.30
CA GLU A 559 -37.59 11.71 -11.76
C GLU A 559 -36.26 11.51 -12.50
N ILE A 560 -35.14 11.87 -11.88
CA ILE A 560 -33.81 11.64 -12.45
C ILE A 560 -33.52 10.13 -12.51
N ALA A 561 -33.90 9.36 -11.48
CA ALA A 561 -33.71 7.91 -11.44
C ALA A 561 -34.57 7.18 -12.49
N ASP A 562 -35.82 7.60 -12.66
CA ASP A 562 -36.72 7.08 -13.70
C ASP A 562 -36.20 7.39 -15.11
N ARG A 563 -35.76 8.63 -15.37
CA ARG A 563 -35.15 9.04 -16.66
C ARG A 563 -33.79 8.37 -16.92
N CYS A 564 -32.99 8.10 -15.88
CA CYS A 564 -31.75 7.31 -15.99
C CYS A 564 -31.99 5.79 -16.12
N HIS A 565 -33.26 5.34 -16.01
CA HIS A 565 -33.69 3.94 -16.02
C HIS A 565 -32.99 3.05 -14.98
N CYS A 566 -32.72 3.59 -13.79
CA CYS A 566 -32.07 2.86 -12.68
C CYS A 566 -32.62 3.32 -11.30
N PRO A 567 -33.90 3.07 -11.00
CA PRO A 567 -34.51 3.39 -9.70
C PRO A 567 -33.85 2.67 -8.51
N GLU A 568 -33.18 1.54 -8.74
CA GLU A 568 -32.36 0.84 -7.76
C GLU A 568 -31.12 1.64 -7.31
N ASP A 569 -30.59 2.50 -8.17
CA ASP A 569 -29.41 3.34 -7.93
C ASP A 569 -29.75 4.70 -7.30
N ILE A 570 -31.00 4.94 -6.88
CA ILE A 570 -31.48 6.25 -6.42
C ILE A 570 -30.63 6.88 -5.28
N GLU A 571 -30.05 6.07 -4.39
CA GLU A 571 -29.11 6.55 -3.36
C GLU A 571 -27.78 7.05 -3.98
N MET A 572 -27.27 6.35 -5.00
CA MET A 572 -26.06 6.73 -5.71
C MET A 572 -26.28 7.95 -6.59
N ILE A 573 -27.43 8.06 -7.25
CA ILE A 573 -27.85 9.25 -7.99
C ILE A 573 -27.88 10.47 -7.07
N TYR A 574 -28.45 10.33 -5.87
CA TYR A 574 -28.42 11.40 -4.87
C TYR A 574 -27.00 11.78 -4.44
N LYS A 575 -26.11 10.81 -4.18
CA LYS A 575 -24.70 11.05 -3.86
C LYS A 575 -23.93 11.74 -4.99
N ILE A 576 -24.17 11.33 -6.24
CA ILE A 576 -23.64 11.95 -7.45
C ILE A 576 -24.09 13.41 -7.54
N ILE A 577 -25.38 13.68 -7.32
CA ILE A 577 -25.95 15.04 -7.31
C ILE A 577 -25.33 15.90 -6.22
N GLN A 578 -25.19 15.38 -4.98
CA GLN A 578 -24.51 16.09 -3.90
C GLN A 578 -23.07 16.43 -4.28
N HIS A 579 -22.33 15.48 -4.84
CA HIS A 579 -20.96 15.68 -5.29
C HIS A 579 -20.87 16.73 -6.41
N MET A 580 -21.72 16.66 -7.44
CA MET A 580 -21.73 17.62 -8.54
C MET A 580 -22.12 19.03 -8.08
N ALA A 581 -23.14 19.16 -7.23
CA ALA A 581 -23.58 20.44 -6.69
C ALA A 581 -22.52 21.08 -5.76
N ALA A 582 -21.79 20.28 -4.99
CA ALA A 582 -20.68 20.77 -4.18
C ALA A 582 -19.45 21.21 -5.00
N ASN A 583 -19.40 20.88 -6.29
CA ASN A 583 -18.34 21.24 -7.23
C ASN A 583 -18.87 22.14 -8.37
N ASP A 584 -19.98 22.87 -8.14
CA ASP A 584 -20.60 23.82 -9.08
C ASP A 584 -21.00 23.22 -10.46
N ARG A 585 -21.13 21.88 -10.56
CA ARG A 585 -21.52 21.14 -11.78
C ARG A 585 -23.02 20.85 -11.89
N ALA A 586 -23.80 21.20 -10.88
CA ALA A 586 -25.26 21.12 -10.85
C ALA A 586 -25.81 22.12 -9.82
N LEU A 587 -27.06 22.56 -9.97
CA LEU A 587 -27.71 23.49 -9.04
C LEU A 587 -28.88 22.82 -8.33
N ILE A 588 -28.86 22.83 -7.00
CA ILE A 588 -30.01 22.42 -6.17
C ILE A 588 -30.97 23.61 -6.05
N ALA A 589 -32.14 23.51 -6.68
CA ALA A 589 -33.16 24.56 -6.68
C ALA A 589 -33.99 24.57 -5.40
N GLU A 590 -34.35 23.38 -4.92
CA GLU A 590 -35.24 23.18 -3.77
C GLU A 590 -34.72 22.03 -2.89
N GLY A 591 -35.17 22.01 -1.63
CA GLY A 591 -34.92 20.92 -0.70
C GLY A 591 -33.82 21.17 0.33
N SER A 592 -33.55 20.13 1.13
CA SER A 592 -32.51 20.12 2.15
C SER A 592 -31.74 18.80 2.10
N CYS A 593 -30.42 18.86 2.28
CA CYS A 593 -29.56 17.67 2.27
C CYS A 593 -29.90 16.66 3.38
N GLY A 594 -30.63 17.09 4.42
CA GLY A 594 -31.18 16.21 5.46
C GLY A 594 -32.49 15.50 5.09
N SER A 595 -33.05 15.78 3.91
CA SER A 595 -34.27 15.16 3.37
C SER A 595 -34.10 14.93 1.87
N PRO A 596 -33.40 13.87 1.43
CA PRO A 596 -33.01 13.66 0.02
C PRO A 596 -34.17 13.76 -0.99
N ARG A 597 -35.36 13.25 -0.65
CA ARG A 597 -36.56 13.33 -1.50
C ARG A 597 -37.14 14.74 -1.70
N SER A 598 -36.69 15.72 -0.92
CA SER A 598 -37.06 17.13 -1.13
C SER A 598 -36.18 17.84 -2.16
N VAL A 599 -35.07 17.21 -2.56
CA VAL A 599 -34.04 17.84 -3.40
C VAL A 599 -34.49 17.82 -4.86
N LYS A 600 -34.50 19.00 -5.48
CA LYS A 600 -34.68 19.16 -6.92
C LYS A 600 -33.49 19.86 -7.56
N VAL A 601 -33.13 19.46 -8.78
CA VAL A 601 -31.83 19.74 -9.40
C VAL A 601 -32.00 20.10 -10.88
N TYR A 602 -31.17 21.02 -11.36
CA TYR A 602 -31.05 21.39 -12.77
C TYR A 602 -29.59 21.77 -13.09
N LEU A 603 -29.23 21.92 -14.38
CA LEU A 603 -27.95 22.54 -14.76
C LEU A 603 -28.13 24.05 -14.90
N GLY A 604 -27.12 24.84 -14.53
CA GLY A 604 -27.20 26.30 -14.63
C GLY A 604 -27.25 26.81 -16.08
N GLU A 605 -26.68 26.05 -17.02
CA GLU A 605 -26.64 26.33 -18.45
C GLU A 605 -26.87 25.00 -19.22
N CYS A 606 -27.49 25.07 -20.39
CA CYS A 606 -27.66 23.93 -21.31
C CYS A 606 -26.38 23.80 -22.17
N ASN A 607 -25.67 22.68 -22.05
CA ASN A 607 -24.52 22.37 -22.90
C ASN A 607 -25.00 21.68 -24.18
N VAL A 608 -24.95 22.40 -25.29
CA VAL A 608 -25.18 21.84 -26.63
C VAL A 608 -23.82 21.42 -27.21
N ASP A 609 -23.30 20.27 -26.78
CA ASP A 609 -22.01 19.74 -27.26
C ASP A 609 -22.11 19.30 -28.73
N GLU A 610 -21.39 19.99 -29.64
CA GLU A 610 -21.25 19.60 -31.06
C GLU A 610 -20.35 18.35 -31.26
N ASP A 611 -19.61 17.91 -30.22
CA ASP A 611 -18.52 16.92 -30.34
C ASP A 611 -18.90 15.46 -30.01
N MET A 612 -20.18 15.12 -29.84
CA MET A 612 -20.63 13.72 -29.59
C MET A 612 -20.59 12.77 -30.81
N GLN A 613 -19.84 13.09 -31.87
CA GLN A 613 -19.69 12.24 -33.08
C GLN A 613 -18.29 11.65 -33.31
N ALA A 614 -17.32 11.82 -32.40
CA ALA A 614 -15.98 11.26 -32.58
C ALA A 614 -15.39 10.64 -31.29
N ALA A 615 -15.81 9.41 -30.97
CA ALA A 615 -15.14 8.51 -30.02
C ALA A 615 -15.28 7.04 -30.45
#